data_AF-A0A2P4S817-F1
#
_entry.id   AF-A0A2P4S817-F1
#
_cell.length_a   1.000
_cell.length_b   1.000
_cell.length_c   1.000
_cell.angle_alpha   90.00
_cell.angle_beta   90.00
_cell.angle_gamma   90.00
#
_symmetry.space_group_name_H-M   'P 1'
#
loop_
_entity.id
_entity.type
_entity.pdbx_description
1 polymer ?
#
loop_
_entity_poly.entity_id
_entity_poly.type
_entity_poly.pdbx_seq_one_letter_code
_entity_poly.pdbx_strand_id
1 'polypeptide(L)'
;MCILAHCVFHLFLSSAYFCPQVKEEELQDPFVFASVRILGAWMAEETSSLKQEICELLPFLVRYAKKLFKEGGPAENLPQTAGLVSSDSSILTQDALRFLLPGFCHLTAEDRPRDILISEGAPALLCDYFLQQWGVLTSQPGSPTSTEMSLQTLCGIFLNLVVTAPNLIRQEKTFSSLMDTLLKSLPFLLPQKDHLVLAANIATLGLMMARILSSSAVLQKTGSAKEFFRATICFFSQAHTAQADPGSHGLALAVSPAYVSAWDDIHELWFLGMQALASCVPLFPWLPQAVLQAQWLEELSELLTRVTAASVDFELIAAFQGVLVELAKASEPCREVILSHHGEEWANLYGMAALEQCLSKQ
;
A
#
# COMPACT_ATOMS: atom_id res chain seq x y z
N MET A 1 -6.40 -20.17 22.39
CA MET A 1 -6.71 -18.77 22.04
C MET A 1 -8.20 -18.45 22.06
N CYS A 2 -9.09 -19.23 21.43
CA CYS A 2 -10.55 -18.96 21.45
C CYS A 2 -11.15 -18.74 22.85
N ILE A 3 -10.77 -19.53 23.87
CA ILE A 3 -11.26 -19.32 25.25
C ILE A 3 -10.74 -18.02 25.84
N LEU A 4 -9.49 -17.62 25.56
CA LEU A 4 -8.92 -16.38 26.05
C LEU A 4 -9.59 -15.18 25.38
N ALA A 5 -9.83 -15.26 24.07
CA ALA A 5 -10.59 -14.25 23.33
C ALA A 5 -12.03 -14.18 23.81
N HIS A 6 -12.70 -15.31 24.05
CA HIS A 6 -14.06 -15.35 24.61
C HIS A 6 -14.10 -14.78 26.03
N CYS A 7 -13.09 -15.03 26.86
CA CYS A 7 -12.95 -14.43 28.19
C CYS A 7 -12.64 -12.94 28.13
N VAL A 8 -11.77 -12.50 27.21
CA VAL A 8 -11.48 -11.07 26.97
C VAL A 8 -12.72 -10.39 26.42
N PHE A 9 -13.42 -10.98 25.45
CA PHE A 9 -14.71 -10.52 24.94
C PHE A 9 -15.76 -10.51 26.03
N HIS A 10 -15.85 -11.50 26.91
CA HIS A 10 -16.79 -11.44 28.03
C HIS A 10 -16.36 -10.41 29.07
N LEU A 11 -15.08 -10.18 29.32
CA LEU A 11 -14.61 -9.08 30.17
C LEU A 11 -14.92 -7.72 29.53
N PHE A 12 -14.74 -7.60 28.21
CA PHE A 12 -14.95 -6.39 27.43
C PHE A 12 -16.43 -6.12 27.17
N LEU A 13 -17.24 -7.14 26.90
CA LEU A 13 -18.68 -7.04 26.73
C LEU A 13 -19.34 -6.94 28.09
N SER A 14 -18.82 -7.56 29.16
CA SER A 14 -19.34 -7.30 30.51
C SER A 14 -18.96 -5.91 31.00
N SER A 15 -17.88 -5.29 30.51
CA SER A 15 -17.57 -3.88 30.75
C SER A 15 -18.26 -2.93 29.75
N ALA A 16 -18.52 -3.35 28.50
CA ALA A 16 -19.17 -2.54 27.44
C ALA A 16 -20.70 -2.61 27.45
N TYR A 17 -21.32 -3.77 27.75
CA TYR A 17 -22.74 -3.85 28.13
C TYR A 17 -23.01 -3.12 29.46
N PHE A 18 -21.97 -2.93 30.29
CA PHE A 18 -22.05 -2.03 31.45
C PHE A 18 -21.77 -0.57 31.11
N CYS A 19 -21.31 -0.24 29.89
CA CYS A 19 -20.94 1.13 29.57
C CYS A 19 -21.39 1.65 28.18
N PRO A 20 -22.60 2.21 28.16
CA PRO A 20 -22.82 3.57 27.67
C PRO A 20 -22.15 4.65 28.57
N GLN A 21 -21.43 4.27 29.64
CA GLN A 21 -20.99 5.10 30.76
C GLN A 21 -19.50 4.93 31.12
N VAL A 22 -18.61 4.47 30.22
CA VAL A 22 -17.17 4.54 30.53
C VAL A 22 -16.89 6.03 30.59
N LYS A 23 -16.70 6.54 31.81
CA LYS A 23 -16.44 7.97 31.98
C LYS A 23 -15.16 8.26 31.24
N GLU A 24 -15.05 9.47 30.69
CA GLU A 24 -13.89 9.86 29.90
C GLU A 24 -12.56 9.63 30.67
N GLU A 25 -12.63 9.68 32.01
CA GLU A 25 -11.57 9.39 32.99
C GLU A 25 -11.09 7.92 33.01
N GLU A 26 -11.94 6.94 32.66
CA GLU A 26 -11.64 5.50 32.71
C GLU A 26 -10.98 4.97 31.42
N LEU A 27 -10.98 5.75 30.32
CA LEU A 27 -10.34 5.38 29.05
C LEU A 27 -8.80 5.38 29.15
N GLN A 28 -8.25 5.98 30.20
CA GLN A 28 -6.81 5.97 30.50
C GLN A 28 -6.41 4.79 31.39
N ASP A 29 -7.34 3.89 31.73
CA ASP A 29 -7.05 2.69 32.52
C ASP A 29 -6.11 1.74 31.75
N PRO A 30 -4.92 1.40 32.30
CA PRO A 30 -4.00 0.43 31.71
C PRO A 30 -4.64 -0.91 31.39
N PHE A 31 -5.68 -1.32 32.14
CA PHE A 31 -6.43 -2.54 31.88
C PHE A 31 -7.18 -2.47 30.54
N VAL A 32 -7.79 -1.33 30.21
CA VAL A 32 -8.49 -1.13 28.94
C VAL A 32 -7.49 -1.20 27.79
N PHE A 33 -6.35 -0.52 27.91
CA PHE A 33 -5.30 -0.56 26.89
C PHE A 33 -4.75 -1.98 26.67
N ALA A 34 -4.44 -2.70 27.76
CA ALA A 34 -3.98 -4.09 27.68
C ALA A 34 -5.02 -5.00 27.00
N SER A 35 -6.30 -4.77 27.29
CA SER A 35 -7.40 -5.53 26.69
C SER A 35 -7.55 -5.22 25.20
N VAL A 36 -7.44 -3.94 24.79
CA VAL A 36 -7.44 -3.53 23.37
C VAL A 36 -6.27 -4.17 22.62
N ARG A 37 -5.09 -4.26 23.23
CA ARG A 37 -3.92 -4.92 22.65
C ARG A 37 -4.15 -6.41 22.40
N ILE A 38 -4.69 -7.12 23.40
CA ILE A 38 -4.98 -8.56 23.28
C ILE A 38 -6.05 -8.78 22.20
N LEU A 39 -7.08 -7.94 22.18
CA LEU A 39 -8.13 -8.00 21.17
C LEU A 39 -7.59 -7.73 19.76
N GLY A 40 -6.77 -6.69 19.57
CA GLY A 40 -6.16 -6.36 18.29
C GLY A 40 -5.28 -7.50 17.75
N ALA A 41 -4.47 -8.11 18.63
CA ALA A 41 -3.69 -9.30 18.27
C ALA A 41 -4.59 -10.49 17.88
N TRP A 42 -5.71 -10.70 18.58
CA TRP A 42 -6.64 -11.76 18.22
C TRP A 42 -7.35 -11.49 16.88
N MET A 43 -7.81 -10.26 16.64
CA MET A 43 -8.42 -9.86 15.36
C MET A 43 -7.47 -9.99 14.17
N ALA A 44 -6.16 -9.95 14.42
CA ALA A 44 -5.14 -10.18 13.40
C ALA A 44 -5.03 -11.65 12.98
N GLU A 45 -5.32 -12.59 13.89
CA GLU A 45 -5.15 -14.02 13.66
C GLU A 45 -6.47 -14.73 13.33
N GLU A 46 -7.59 -14.30 13.93
CA GLU A 46 -8.90 -14.93 13.80
C GLU A 46 -9.89 -13.97 13.16
N THR A 47 -10.26 -14.26 11.91
CA THR A 47 -11.11 -13.40 11.07
C THR A 47 -12.52 -13.98 10.87
N SER A 48 -12.81 -15.18 11.37
CA SER A 48 -14.05 -15.90 11.07
C SER A 48 -15.04 -15.95 12.24
N SER A 49 -14.53 -15.86 13.47
CA SER A 49 -15.32 -16.00 14.71
C SER A 49 -15.80 -14.66 15.27
N LEU A 50 -16.89 -14.67 16.04
CA LEU A 50 -17.43 -13.51 16.79
C LEU A 50 -17.65 -12.24 15.95
N LYS A 51 -17.98 -12.38 14.66
CA LYS A 51 -18.13 -11.25 13.73
C LYS A 51 -19.16 -10.22 14.20
N GLN A 52 -20.25 -10.69 14.80
CA GLN A 52 -21.31 -9.81 15.31
C GLN A 52 -20.80 -8.97 16.48
N GLU A 53 -20.13 -9.61 17.43
CA GLU A 53 -19.59 -8.99 18.64
C GLU A 53 -18.46 -8.01 18.30
N ILE A 54 -17.61 -8.35 17.31
CA ILE A 54 -16.62 -7.41 16.75
C ILE A 54 -17.33 -6.19 16.19
N CYS A 55 -18.36 -6.37 15.36
CA CYS A 55 -19.11 -5.26 14.78
C CYS A 55 -19.73 -4.35 15.86
N GLU A 56 -20.26 -4.92 16.94
CA GLU A 56 -20.81 -4.16 18.07
C GLU A 56 -19.72 -3.37 18.82
N LEU A 57 -18.48 -3.87 18.85
CA LEU A 57 -17.36 -3.26 19.56
C LEU A 57 -16.59 -2.22 18.73
N LEU A 58 -16.63 -2.29 17.40
CA LEU A 58 -15.89 -1.39 16.52
C LEU A 58 -16.08 0.11 16.81
N PRO A 59 -17.31 0.61 17.05
CA PRO A 59 -17.50 2.02 17.42
C PRO A 59 -16.73 2.44 18.66
N PHE A 60 -16.62 1.56 19.65
CA PHE A 60 -15.81 1.82 20.83
C PHE A 60 -14.32 1.85 20.49
N LEU A 61 -13.82 0.86 19.73
CA LEU A 61 -12.40 0.78 19.38
C LEU A 61 -11.92 1.99 18.59
N VAL A 62 -12.71 2.46 17.62
CA VAL A 62 -12.37 3.65 16.82
C VAL A 62 -12.37 4.90 17.71
N ARG A 63 -13.37 5.08 18.58
CA ARG A 63 -13.42 6.23 19.50
C ARG A 63 -12.27 6.21 20.51
N TYR A 64 -11.96 5.04 21.07
CA TYR A 64 -10.84 4.82 21.98
C TYR A 64 -9.50 5.18 21.34
N ALA A 65 -9.23 4.60 20.17
CA ALA A 65 -8.00 4.85 19.43
C ALA A 65 -7.86 6.32 19.01
N LYS A 66 -8.95 6.95 18.55
CA LYS A 66 -9.00 8.37 18.20
C LYS A 66 -8.69 9.28 19.38
N LYS A 67 -9.21 8.94 20.57
CA LYS A 67 -8.96 9.70 21.79
C LYS A 67 -7.48 9.65 22.17
N LEU A 68 -6.91 8.44 22.28
CA LEU A 68 -5.49 8.28 22.61
C LEU A 68 -4.57 8.95 21.59
N PHE A 69 -4.88 8.83 20.29
CA PHE A 69 -4.12 9.48 19.23
C PHE A 69 -4.11 11.02 19.35
N LYS A 70 -5.24 11.63 19.72
CA LYS A 70 -5.35 13.09 19.91
C LYS A 70 -4.68 13.57 21.20
N GLU A 71 -4.81 12.81 22.28
CA GLU A 71 -4.22 13.14 23.59
C GLU A 71 -2.70 12.95 23.60
N GLY A 72 -2.19 11.98 22.83
CA GLY A 72 -0.76 11.79 22.57
C GLY A 72 -0.17 12.76 21.55
N GLY A 73 -0.73 13.98 21.43
CA GLY A 73 -0.36 14.99 20.45
C GLY A 73 1.16 15.30 20.38
N PRO A 74 1.61 16.02 19.33
CA PRO A 74 3.03 16.32 19.15
C PRO A 74 3.57 16.95 20.44
N ALA A 75 4.75 16.51 20.89
CA ALA A 75 5.39 16.90 22.15
C ALA A 75 5.80 18.38 22.19
N GLU A 76 4.84 19.29 22.05
CA GLU A 76 4.97 20.72 22.27
C GLU A 76 3.90 21.08 23.31
N ASN A 77 4.35 21.45 24.51
CA ASN A 77 3.59 22.00 25.64
C ASN A 77 3.11 21.03 26.74
N LEU A 78 4.03 20.30 27.37
CA LEU A 78 3.88 19.94 28.80
C LEU A 78 4.97 20.63 29.62
N PRO A 79 4.63 21.38 30.69
CA PRO A 79 5.61 21.91 31.61
C PRO A 79 6.41 20.77 32.22
N GLN A 80 7.74 20.89 32.18
CA GLN A 80 8.67 19.98 32.84
C GLN A 80 8.48 20.05 34.35
N THR A 81 7.55 19.26 34.90
CA THR A 81 7.53 18.96 36.33
C THR A 81 8.16 17.59 36.55
N ALA A 82 9.32 17.65 37.21
CA ALA A 82 10.24 16.57 37.49
C ALA A 82 9.61 15.35 38.19
N GLY A 83 10.05 14.15 37.80
CA GLY A 83 9.84 12.95 38.61
C GLY A 83 9.90 11.62 37.85
N LEU A 84 11.11 11.15 37.53
CA LEU A 84 11.51 9.73 37.51
C LEU A 84 10.46 8.68 37.09
N VAL A 85 10.13 8.61 35.80
CA VAL A 85 9.72 7.35 35.15
C VAL A 85 10.29 7.36 33.72
N SER A 86 10.96 6.27 33.34
CA SER A 86 11.61 6.08 32.05
C SER A 86 10.75 6.54 30.87
N SER A 87 11.25 7.42 30.02
CA SER A 87 10.53 8.02 28.88
C SER A 87 10.10 7.04 27.79
N ASP A 88 10.56 5.79 27.84
CA ASP A 88 10.20 4.76 26.86
C ASP A 88 8.87 4.05 27.18
N SER A 89 8.41 4.06 28.44
CA SER A 89 7.19 3.34 28.84
C SER A 89 5.90 4.15 28.65
N SER A 90 6.00 5.49 28.59
CA SER A 90 4.85 6.38 28.37
C SER A 90 4.42 6.45 26.91
N ILE A 91 5.34 6.28 25.96
CA ILE A 91 5.05 6.30 24.51
C ILE A 91 4.36 5.00 24.08
N LEU A 92 4.80 3.86 24.60
CA LEU A 92 4.21 2.55 24.31
C LEU A 92 2.81 2.33 24.91
N THR A 93 2.42 3.16 25.88
CA THR A 93 1.12 3.06 26.56
C THR A 93 -0.01 3.84 25.86
N GLN A 94 0.28 4.54 24.76
CA GLN A 94 -0.72 5.40 24.10
C GLN A 94 -0.98 5.06 22.62
N ASP A 95 -0.14 4.27 21.94
CA ASP A 95 -0.38 3.91 20.54
C ASP A 95 -1.26 2.65 20.40
N ALA A 96 -2.56 2.82 20.67
CA ALA A 96 -3.55 1.76 20.49
C ALA A 96 -3.78 1.41 19.00
N LEU A 97 -3.62 2.40 18.11
CA LEU A 97 -3.84 2.20 16.68
C LEU A 97 -2.94 1.12 16.11
N ARG A 98 -1.65 1.14 16.46
CA ARG A 98 -0.68 0.13 16.01
C ARG A 98 -1.13 -1.31 16.24
N PHE A 99 -1.80 -1.59 17.36
CA PHE A 99 -2.28 -2.93 17.69
C PHE A 99 -3.60 -3.28 16.99
N LEU A 100 -4.38 -2.28 16.60
CA LEU A 100 -5.64 -2.46 15.88
C LEU A 100 -5.45 -2.57 14.36
N LEU A 101 -4.34 -2.05 13.81
CA LEU A 101 -4.11 -2.01 12.36
C LEU A 101 -4.26 -3.36 11.67
N PRO A 102 -3.67 -4.48 12.14
CA PRO A 102 -3.80 -5.75 11.43
C PRO A 102 -5.26 -6.23 11.37
N GLY A 103 -5.99 -6.13 12.48
CA GLY A 103 -7.42 -6.42 12.52
C GLY A 103 -8.24 -5.50 11.60
N PHE A 104 -7.96 -4.20 11.58
CA PHE A 104 -8.61 -3.26 10.67
C PHE A 104 -8.29 -3.55 9.19
N CYS A 105 -7.10 -4.07 8.88
CA CYS A 105 -6.75 -4.53 7.54
C CYS A 105 -7.71 -5.63 7.07
N HIS A 106 -7.95 -6.66 7.88
CA HIS A 106 -8.91 -7.71 7.54
C HIS A 106 -10.34 -7.18 7.46
N LEU A 107 -10.77 -6.40 8.46
CA LEU A 107 -12.14 -5.91 8.54
C LEU A 107 -12.53 -4.95 7.42
N THR A 108 -11.58 -4.18 6.87
CA THR A 108 -11.88 -3.28 5.74
C THR A 108 -12.13 -4.02 4.42
N ALA A 109 -11.74 -5.29 4.31
CA ALA A 109 -12.09 -6.13 3.16
C ALA A 109 -13.55 -6.64 3.22
N GLU A 110 -14.15 -6.69 4.42
CA GLU A 110 -15.51 -7.20 4.63
C GLU A 110 -16.56 -6.08 4.63
N ASP A 111 -17.74 -6.32 4.06
CA ASP A 111 -18.76 -5.28 3.84
C ASP A 111 -19.24 -4.59 5.12
N ARG A 112 -19.82 -5.36 6.04
CA ARG A 112 -20.43 -4.81 7.27
C ARG A 112 -19.42 -4.10 8.19
N PRO A 113 -18.29 -4.70 8.59
CA PRO A 113 -17.35 -4.01 9.47
C PRO A 113 -16.67 -2.82 8.78
N ARG A 114 -16.44 -2.85 7.46
CA ARG A 114 -15.99 -1.66 6.71
C ARG A 114 -16.97 -0.50 6.81
N ASP A 115 -18.27 -0.75 6.63
CA ASP A 115 -19.29 0.29 6.72
C ASP A 115 -19.29 0.95 8.11
N ILE A 116 -19.14 0.15 9.17
CA ILE A 116 -19.02 0.65 10.56
C ILE A 116 -17.75 1.50 10.73
N LEU A 117 -16.59 1.02 10.27
CA LEU A 117 -15.33 1.77 10.33
C LEU A 117 -15.44 3.12 9.60
N ILE A 118 -16.08 3.14 8.42
CA ILE A 118 -16.33 4.36 7.67
C ILE A 118 -17.26 5.29 8.45
N SER A 119 -18.39 4.81 8.98
CA SER A 119 -19.35 5.65 9.72
C SER A 119 -18.75 6.25 11.00
N GLU A 120 -17.82 5.56 11.63
CA GLU A 120 -17.11 6.02 12.84
C GLU A 120 -15.94 6.95 12.53
N GLY A 121 -15.66 7.21 11.24
CA GLY A 121 -14.60 8.12 10.79
C GLY A 121 -13.20 7.54 10.93
N ALA A 122 -13.05 6.21 10.94
CA ALA A 122 -11.74 5.55 10.94
C ALA A 122 -10.86 5.94 9.74
N PRO A 123 -11.37 6.09 8.50
CA PRO A 123 -10.52 6.47 7.35
C PRO A 123 -9.75 7.77 7.55
N ALA A 124 -10.38 8.80 8.11
CA ALA A 124 -9.73 10.08 8.40
C ALA A 124 -8.66 9.92 9.50
N LEU A 125 -8.98 9.20 10.58
CA LEU A 125 -8.04 8.89 11.66
C LEU A 125 -6.81 8.14 11.14
N LEU A 126 -7.00 7.15 10.28
CA LEU A 126 -5.92 6.36 9.70
C LEU A 126 -5.06 7.18 8.74
N CYS A 127 -5.65 8.12 7.99
CA CYS A 127 -4.88 9.08 7.19
C CYS A 127 -3.97 9.92 8.08
N ASP A 128 -4.51 10.52 9.15
CA ASP A 128 -3.72 11.33 10.08
C ASP A 128 -2.60 10.50 10.73
N TYR A 129 -2.89 9.26 11.13
CA TYR A 129 -1.91 8.34 11.69
C TYR A 129 -0.82 7.96 10.67
N PHE A 130 -1.17 7.71 9.40
CA PHE A 130 -0.20 7.47 8.33
C PHE A 130 0.76 8.65 8.19
N LEU A 131 0.25 9.89 8.18
CA LEU A 131 1.08 11.10 8.06
C LEU A 131 2.03 11.24 9.26
N GLN A 132 1.57 10.92 10.48
CA GLN A 132 2.45 10.93 11.67
C GLN A 132 3.54 9.85 11.56
N GLN A 133 3.19 8.60 11.24
CA GLN A 133 4.17 7.52 11.14
C GLN A 133 5.18 7.78 10.01
N TRP A 134 4.73 8.38 8.90
CA TRP A 134 5.60 8.84 7.82
C TRP A 134 6.58 9.93 8.30
N GLY A 135 6.11 10.89 9.09
CA GLY A 135 6.97 11.89 9.75
C GLY A 135 8.02 11.27 10.66
N VAL A 136 7.66 10.24 11.44
CA VAL A 136 8.59 9.51 12.31
C VAL A 136 9.66 8.77 11.49
N LEU A 137 9.24 8.04 10.47
CA LEU A 137 10.14 7.29 9.57
C LEU A 137 11.16 8.22 8.90
N THR A 138 10.72 9.39 8.43
CA THR A 138 11.58 10.33 7.69
C THR A 138 12.49 11.18 8.57
N SER A 139 12.14 11.37 9.85
CA SER A 139 12.88 12.25 10.75
C SER A 139 14.00 11.56 11.53
N GLN A 140 13.99 10.24 11.67
CA GLN A 140 14.93 9.50 12.50
C GLN A 140 15.66 8.40 11.70
N PRO A 141 16.99 8.51 11.49
CA PRO A 141 17.78 7.42 10.92
C PRO A 141 17.70 6.19 11.82
N GLY A 142 17.32 5.03 11.27
CA GLY A 142 17.11 3.80 12.04
C GLY A 142 15.79 3.75 12.80
N SER A 143 14.74 4.41 12.27
CA SER A 143 13.41 4.39 12.86
C SER A 143 12.93 2.95 13.18
N PRO A 144 12.05 2.76 14.17
CA PRO A 144 11.62 1.44 14.58
C PRO A 144 11.02 0.65 13.41
N THR A 145 11.40 -0.63 13.27
CA THR A 145 10.77 -1.57 12.32
C THR A 145 9.24 -1.57 12.45
N SER A 146 8.72 -1.32 13.66
CA SER A 146 7.28 -1.22 13.91
C SER A 146 6.60 -0.05 13.19
N THR A 147 7.30 1.07 12.95
CA THR A 147 6.78 2.22 12.21
C THR A 147 6.54 1.85 10.75
N GLU A 148 7.54 1.21 10.13
CA GLU A 148 7.44 0.74 8.75
C GLU A 148 6.35 -0.33 8.59
N MET A 149 6.29 -1.32 9.49
CA MET A 149 5.21 -2.33 9.49
C MET A 149 3.81 -1.71 9.62
N SER A 150 3.69 -0.63 10.41
CA SER A 150 2.43 0.11 10.55
C SER A 150 2.05 0.81 9.24
N LEU A 151 3.02 1.45 8.57
CA LEU A 151 2.82 2.08 7.26
C LEU A 151 2.44 1.07 6.17
N GLN A 152 3.08 -0.10 6.15
CA GLN A 152 2.74 -1.19 5.24
C GLN A 152 1.30 -1.68 5.48
N THR A 153 0.93 -1.92 6.75
CA THR A 153 -0.44 -2.35 7.10
C THR A 153 -1.49 -1.30 6.75
N LEU A 154 -1.18 -0.02 6.97
CA LEU A 154 -2.04 1.10 6.54
C LEU A 154 -2.21 1.13 5.03
N CYS A 155 -1.16 0.86 4.25
CA CYS A 155 -1.28 0.74 2.79
C CYS A 155 -2.26 -0.37 2.40
N GLY A 156 -2.20 -1.53 3.06
CA GLY A 156 -3.18 -2.61 2.89
C GLY A 156 -4.62 -2.18 3.20
N ILE A 157 -4.84 -1.48 4.32
CA ILE A 157 -6.16 -0.91 4.67
C ILE A 157 -6.65 0.05 3.58
N PHE A 158 -5.79 0.95 3.12
CA PHE A 158 -6.18 1.92 2.09
C PHE A 158 -6.42 1.26 0.73
N LEU A 159 -5.68 0.21 0.38
CA LEU A 159 -5.94 -0.59 -0.83
C LEU A 159 -7.34 -1.22 -0.78
N ASN A 160 -7.74 -1.80 0.37
CA ASN A 160 -9.09 -2.31 0.55
C ASN A 160 -10.13 -1.21 0.34
N LEU A 161 -9.94 -0.01 0.91
CA LEU A 161 -10.86 1.11 0.75
C LEU A 161 -10.90 1.66 -0.68
N VAL A 162 -9.77 1.69 -1.38
CA VAL A 162 -9.67 2.11 -2.77
C VAL A 162 -10.48 1.18 -3.69
N VAL A 163 -10.43 -0.13 -3.44
CA VAL A 163 -11.19 -1.12 -4.21
C VAL A 163 -12.67 -1.11 -3.83
N THR A 164 -13.00 -1.08 -2.55
CA THR A 164 -14.36 -1.34 -2.05
C THR A 164 -15.20 -0.08 -1.83
N ALA A 165 -14.56 1.07 -1.62
CA ALA A 165 -15.22 2.35 -1.31
C ALA A 165 -14.64 3.53 -2.14
N PRO A 166 -14.55 3.45 -3.48
CA PRO A 166 -13.90 4.47 -4.30
C PRO A 166 -14.56 5.85 -4.22
N ASN A 167 -15.86 5.92 -3.89
CA ASN A 167 -16.56 7.20 -3.71
C ASN A 167 -16.06 7.95 -2.47
N LEU A 168 -15.71 7.25 -1.39
CA LEU A 168 -15.10 7.83 -0.19
C LEU A 168 -13.78 8.51 -0.55
N ILE A 169 -12.91 7.78 -1.27
CA ILE A 169 -11.59 8.28 -1.71
C ILE A 169 -11.74 9.56 -2.55
N ARG A 170 -12.75 9.62 -3.42
CA ARG A 170 -12.98 10.76 -4.31
C ARG A 170 -13.47 12.02 -3.58
N GLN A 171 -14.27 11.85 -2.53
CA GLN A 171 -14.98 12.97 -1.90
C GLN A 171 -14.23 13.56 -0.70
N GLU A 172 -13.53 12.72 0.05
CA GLU A 172 -12.88 13.12 1.29
C GLU A 172 -11.53 13.79 1.06
N LYS A 173 -11.34 14.97 1.69
CA LYS A 173 -10.12 15.77 1.51
C LYS A 173 -8.88 15.11 2.10
N THR A 174 -9.03 14.29 3.13
CA THR A 174 -7.92 13.57 3.79
C THR A 174 -7.16 12.67 2.81
N PHE A 175 -7.85 12.04 1.85
CA PHE A 175 -7.20 11.22 0.83
C PHE A 175 -6.41 12.04 -0.19
N SER A 176 -6.76 13.32 -0.39
CA SER A 176 -5.91 14.22 -1.19
C SER A 176 -4.59 14.53 -0.49
N SER A 177 -4.61 14.71 0.85
CA SER A 177 -3.40 14.88 1.65
C SER A 177 -2.56 13.61 1.67
N LEU A 178 -3.20 12.44 1.85
CA LEU A 178 -2.53 11.14 1.76
C LEU A 178 -1.85 10.97 0.39
N MET A 179 -2.57 11.27 -0.70
CA MET A 179 -2.01 11.19 -2.05
C MET A 179 -0.79 12.10 -2.22
N ASP A 180 -0.86 13.35 -1.74
CA ASP A 180 0.26 14.29 -1.80
C ASP A 180 1.51 13.75 -1.07
N THR A 181 1.31 13.07 0.07
CA THR A 181 2.40 12.38 0.78
C THR A 181 2.93 11.20 -0.03
N LEU A 182 2.08 10.29 -0.52
CA LEU A 182 2.50 9.12 -1.31
C LEU A 182 3.34 9.52 -2.54
N LEU A 183 2.94 10.60 -3.22
CA LEU A 183 3.68 11.14 -4.37
C LEU A 183 5.14 11.52 -4.02
N LYS A 184 5.37 12.00 -2.79
CA LYS A 184 6.71 12.40 -2.31
C LYS A 184 7.45 11.24 -1.65
N SER A 185 6.72 10.28 -1.10
CA SER A 185 7.28 9.15 -0.38
C SER A 185 8.09 8.20 -1.25
N LEU A 186 7.57 7.80 -2.42
CA LEU A 186 8.27 6.81 -3.25
C LEU A 186 9.63 7.31 -3.75
N PRO A 187 9.78 8.52 -4.32
CA PRO A 187 11.10 9.06 -4.69
C PRO A 187 12.09 9.13 -3.51
N PHE A 188 11.58 9.32 -2.28
CA PHE A 188 12.40 9.31 -1.07
C PHE A 188 12.85 7.90 -0.66
N LEU A 189 11.99 6.88 -0.82
CA LEU A 189 12.30 5.50 -0.44
C LEU A 189 13.23 4.78 -1.41
N LEU A 190 13.11 5.00 -2.73
CA LEU A 190 13.87 4.20 -3.70
C LEU A 190 15.40 4.24 -3.54
N PRO A 191 16.04 5.36 -3.15
CA PRO A 191 17.46 5.36 -2.83
C PRO A 191 17.83 4.50 -1.61
N GLN A 192 16.86 4.16 -0.75
CA GLN A 192 17.03 3.43 0.50
C GLN A 192 16.61 1.97 0.31
N LYS A 193 17.59 1.11 -0.01
CA LYS A 193 17.36 -0.30 -0.40
C LYS A 193 16.70 -1.17 0.68
N ASP A 194 16.67 -0.72 1.93
CA ASP A 194 16.12 -1.48 3.05
C ASP A 194 14.59 -1.38 3.15
N HIS A 195 13.95 -0.54 2.33
CA HIS A 195 12.50 -0.24 2.40
C HIS A 195 11.71 -0.75 1.18
N LEU A 196 12.17 -1.81 0.51
CA LEU A 196 11.55 -2.31 -0.73
C LEU A 196 10.08 -2.70 -0.55
N VAL A 197 9.73 -3.34 0.57
CA VAL A 197 8.35 -3.76 0.85
C VAL A 197 7.44 -2.54 1.02
N LEU A 198 7.90 -1.51 1.75
CA LEU A 198 7.15 -0.27 1.86
C LEU A 198 7.07 0.49 0.53
N ALA A 199 8.14 0.49 -0.28
CA ALA A 199 8.15 1.09 -1.60
C ALA A 199 7.11 0.44 -2.53
N ALA A 200 7.01 -0.91 -2.52
CA ALA A 200 5.99 -1.64 -3.27
C ALA A 200 4.56 -1.26 -2.83
N ASN A 201 4.34 -1.18 -1.52
CA ASN A 201 3.06 -0.76 -0.94
C ASN A 201 2.66 0.66 -1.37
N ILE A 202 3.59 1.63 -1.26
CA ILE A 202 3.36 3.02 -1.63
C ILE A 202 3.16 3.19 -3.14
N ALA A 203 3.97 2.52 -3.97
CA ALA A 203 3.84 2.57 -5.43
C ALA A 203 2.46 2.05 -5.86
N THR A 204 2.06 0.89 -5.34
CA THR A 204 0.79 0.24 -5.67
C THR A 204 -0.40 1.07 -5.20
N LEU A 205 -0.40 1.50 -3.94
CA LEU A 205 -1.47 2.35 -3.39
C LEU A 205 -1.58 3.67 -4.15
N GLY A 206 -0.45 4.33 -4.40
CA GLY A 206 -0.41 5.61 -5.12
C GLY A 206 -0.98 5.49 -6.53
N LEU A 207 -0.63 4.45 -7.29
CA LEU A 207 -1.22 4.20 -8.60
C LEU A 207 -2.73 3.90 -8.52
N MET A 208 -3.13 3.04 -7.57
CA MET A 208 -4.53 2.68 -7.37
C MET A 208 -5.39 3.91 -7.00
N MET A 209 -4.88 4.79 -6.13
CA MET A 209 -5.51 6.06 -5.80
C MET A 209 -5.50 7.04 -6.98
N ALA A 210 -4.43 7.08 -7.78
CA ALA A 210 -4.33 7.98 -8.93
C ALA A 210 -5.43 7.75 -9.97
N ARG A 211 -5.89 6.49 -10.12
CA ARG A 211 -7.04 6.14 -10.98
C ARG A 211 -8.33 6.82 -10.54
N ILE A 212 -8.56 6.88 -9.23
CA ILE A 212 -9.76 7.51 -8.64
C ILE A 212 -9.64 9.04 -8.66
N LEU A 213 -8.44 9.54 -8.38
CA LEU A 213 -8.13 10.95 -8.16
C LEU A 213 -7.60 11.66 -9.40
N SER A 214 -7.66 11.07 -10.59
CA SER A 214 -7.03 11.60 -11.82
C SER A 214 -7.36 13.06 -12.15
N SER A 215 -8.58 13.50 -11.81
CA SER A 215 -9.06 14.88 -12.01
C SER A 215 -8.78 15.82 -10.83
N SER A 216 -8.15 15.35 -9.76
CA SER A 216 -7.89 16.13 -8.54
C SER A 216 -6.70 17.08 -8.70
N ALA A 217 -6.73 18.20 -7.98
CA ALA A 217 -5.66 19.20 -8.02
C ALA A 217 -4.29 18.66 -7.59
N VAL A 218 -4.23 17.64 -6.73
CA VAL A 218 -2.97 17.04 -6.26
C VAL A 218 -2.22 16.34 -7.41
N LEU A 219 -2.93 15.70 -8.34
CA LEU A 219 -2.31 15.03 -9.49
C LEU A 219 -2.14 15.93 -10.71
N GLN A 220 -2.92 17.00 -10.80
CA GLN A 220 -2.73 18.04 -11.83
C GLN A 220 -1.48 18.90 -11.55
N LYS A 221 -0.98 18.95 -10.31
CA LYS A 221 0.35 19.50 -9.98
C LYS A 221 1.44 18.57 -10.51
N THR A 222 1.87 18.81 -11.75
CA THR A 222 2.65 17.83 -12.52
C THR A 222 4.02 17.48 -11.96
N GLY A 223 4.63 18.29 -11.09
CA GLY A 223 5.99 18.05 -10.58
C GLY A 223 6.11 16.72 -9.81
N SER A 224 5.53 16.69 -8.61
CA SER A 224 5.56 15.49 -7.74
C SER A 224 4.84 14.29 -8.37
N ALA A 225 3.78 14.53 -9.14
CA ALA A 225 3.12 13.46 -9.89
C ALA A 225 4.06 12.82 -10.91
N LYS A 226 4.75 13.60 -11.76
CA LYS A 226 5.70 13.05 -12.73
C LYS A 226 6.87 12.33 -12.06
N GLU A 227 7.38 12.88 -10.96
CA GLU A 227 8.46 12.25 -10.19
C GLU A 227 8.04 10.91 -9.59
N PHE A 228 6.84 10.83 -9.00
CA PHE A 228 6.28 9.59 -8.49
C PHE A 228 6.10 8.53 -9.58
N PHE A 229 5.50 8.90 -10.72
CA PHE A 229 5.28 7.95 -11.81
C PHE A 229 6.61 7.48 -12.42
N ARG A 230 7.60 8.37 -12.58
CA ARG A 230 8.95 7.99 -13.01
C ARG A 230 9.60 7.03 -12.02
N ALA A 231 9.51 7.32 -10.72
CA ALA A 231 10.00 6.45 -9.66
C ALA A 231 9.33 5.07 -9.72
N THR A 232 8.02 5.04 -9.93
CA THR A 232 7.23 3.80 -10.06
C THR A 232 7.65 2.99 -11.29
N ILE A 233 7.86 3.63 -12.44
CA ILE A 233 8.34 2.97 -13.67
C ILE A 233 9.71 2.35 -13.43
N CYS A 234 10.67 3.10 -12.85
CA CYS A 234 11.99 2.56 -12.52
C CYS A 234 11.92 1.41 -11.50
N PHE A 235 11.04 1.50 -10.51
CA PHE A 235 10.86 0.45 -9.52
C PHE A 235 10.38 -0.85 -10.18
N PHE A 236 9.34 -0.79 -11.01
CA PHE A 236 8.84 -1.98 -11.67
C PHE A 236 9.78 -2.53 -12.75
N SER A 237 10.47 -1.67 -13.50
CA SER A 237 11.39 -2.10 -14.57
C SER A 237 12.58 -2.89 -14.03
N GLN A 238 13.03 -2.60 -12.81
CA GLN A 238 14.20 -3.22 -12.20
C GLN A 238 13.93 -4.56 -11.51
N ALA A 239 12.66 -4.98 -11.40
CA ALA A 239 12.29 -6.17 -10.64
C ALA A 239 12.81 -7.49 -11.26
N HIS A 240 13.02 -7.52 -12.59
CA HIS A 240 13.42 -8.71 -13.32
C HIS A 240 14.68 -8.48 -14.15
N THR A 241 15.46 -9.55 -14.34
CA THR A 241 16.68 -9.54 -15.16
C THR A 241 16.92 -10.89 -15.82
N ALA A 242 17.82 -10.93 -16.80
CA ALA A 242 18.22 -12.17 -17.47
C ALA A 242 19.38 -12.83 -16.70
N GLN A 243 19.18 -14.07 -16.24
CA GLN A 243 20.20 -14.85 -15.54
C GLN A 243 20.48 -16.16 -16.27
N ALA A 244 21.67 -16.74 -16.06
CA ALA A 244 22.01 -18.03 -16.64
C ALA A 244 21.12 -19.13 -16.03
N ASP A 245 20.49 -19.93 -16.88
CA ASP A 245 19.69 -21.07 -16.43
C ASP A 245 20.62 -22.27 -16.15
N PRO A 246 20.65 -22.82 -14.92
CA PRO A 246 21.46 -24.00 -14.61
C PRO A 246 21.10 -25.23 -15.45
N GLY A 247 19.88 -25.29 -16.00
CA GLY A 247 19.35 -26.40 -16.79
C GLY A 247 19.48 -26.26 -18.31
N SER A 248 19.93 -25.11 -18.82
CA SER A 248 20.04 -24.87 -20.27
C SER A 248 21.24 -23.99 -20.64
N HIS A 249 21.57 -23.93 -21.93
CA HIS A 249 22.61 -23.03 -22.44
C HIS A 249 22.12 -21.58 -22.65
N GLY A 250 20.87 -21.28 -22.27
CA GLY A 250 20.23 -19.99 -22.47
C GLY A 250 20.19 -19.12 -21.22
N LEU A 251 19.66 -17.90 -21.39
CA LEU A 251 19.28 -17.05 -20.27
C LEU A 251 17.79 -17.27 -19.95
N ALA A 252 17.47 -17.29 -18.65
CA ALA A 252 16.12 -17.31 -18.13
C ALA A 252 15.77 -15.95 -17.51
N LEU A 253 14.49 -15.60 -17.54
CA LEU A 253 13.98 -14.48 -16.75
C LEU A 253 14.00 -14.88 -15.26
N ALA A 254 14.54 -13.99 -14.43
CA ALA A 254 14.60 -14.20 -12.99
C ALA A 254 14.40 -12.88 -12.25
N VAL A 255 14.00 -12.96 -10.99
CA VAL A 255 13.93 -11.80 -10.09
C VAL A 255 15.34 -11.22 -9.92
N SER A 256 15.45 -9.90 -10.06
CA SER A 256 16.71 -9.18 -9.90
C SER A 256 17.29 -9.38 -8.51
N PRO A 257 18.62 -9.52 -8.33
CA PRO A 257 19.23 -9.77 -7.02
C PRO A 257 18.85 -8.76 -5.92
N ALA A 258 18.56 -7.51 -6.31
CA ALA A 258 18.11 -6.47 -5.39
C ALA A 258 16.71 -6.73 -4.81
N TYR A 259 15.87 -7.51 -5.48
CA TYR A 259 14.48 -7.80 -5.12
C TYR A 259 14.32 -9.18 -4.46
N VAL A 260 15.25 -10.12 -4.69
CA VAL A 260 15.13 -11.53 -4.28
C VAL A 260 14.76 -11.70 -2.81
N SER A 261 15.38 -10.97 -1.89
CA SER A 261 15.14 -11.14 -0.45
C SER A 261 13.76 -10.66 0.02
N ALA A 262 13.09 -9.82 -0.77
CA ALA A 262 11.78 -9.25 -0.45
C ALA A 262 10.69 -9.71 -1.43
N TRP A 263 11.01 -10.55 -2.41
CA TRP A 263 10.11 -10.88 -3.53
C TRP A 263 8.80 -11.52 -3.05
N ASP A 264 8.90 -12.44 -2.10
CA ASP A 264 7.73 -13.12 -1.53
C ASP A 264 6.73 -12.12 -0.93
N ASP A 265 7.19 -11.02 -0.35
CA ASP A 265 6.36 -9.98 0.26
C ASP A 265 5.84 -8.94 -0.75
N ILE A 266 6.42 -8.85 -1.96
CA ILE A 266 6.11 -7.77 -2.92
C ILE A 266 5.52 -8.25 -4.24
N HIS A 267 5.61 -9.53 -4.58
CA HIS A 267 5.23 -10.01 -5.92
C HIS A 267 3.76 -9.71 -6.26
N GLU A 268 2.82 -9.97 -5.34
CA GLU A 268 1.40 -9.63 -5.54
C GLU A 268 1.18 -8.12 -5.73
N LEU A 269 1.89 -7.30 -4.95
CA LEU A 269 1.85 -5.84 -5.09
C LEU A 269 2.44 -5.39 -6.42
N TRP A 270 3.51 -6.03 -6.90
CA TRP A 270 4.10 -5.74 -8.21
C TRP A 270 3.09 -6.00 -9.34
N PHE A 271 2.40 -7.13 -9.31
CA PHE A 271 1.36 -7.45 -10.30
C PHE A 271 0.20 -6.47 -10.26
N LEU A 272 -0.33 -6.18 -9.06
CA LEU A 272 -1.40 -5.19 -8.89
C LEU A 272 -0.95 -3.79 -9.34
N GLY A 273 0.30 -3.43 -9.04
CA GLY A 273 0.93 -2.18 -9.44
C GLY A 273 1.08 -2.05 -10.94
N MET A 274 1.52 -3.09 -11.64
CA MET A 274 1.59 -3.13 -13.11
C MET A 274 0.22 -2.94 -13.76
N GLN A 275 -0.82 -3.60 -13.25
CA GLN A 275 -2.20 -3.41 -13.71
C GLN A 275 -2.71 -1.98 -13.46
N ALA A 276 -2.38 -1.42 -12.29
CA ALA A 276 -2.74 -0.05 -11.94
C ALA A 276 -2.00 0.97 -12.82
N LEU A 277 -0.73 0.72 -13.15
CA LEU A 277 0.07 1.54 -14.07
C LEU A 277 -0.54 1.55 -15.47
N ALA A 278 -0.86 0.38 -16.03
CA ALA A 278 -1.55 0.27 -17.32
C ALA A 278 -2.83 1.10 -17.33
N SER A 279 -3.65 0.98 -16.27
CA SER A 279 -4.89 1.73 -16.13
C SER A 279 -4.70 3.25 -15.98
N CYS A 280 -3.51 3.71 -15.58
CA CYS A 280 -3.18 5.13 -15.49
C CYS A 280 -2.77 5.74 -16.84
N VAL A 281 -2.26 4.95 -17.78
CA VAL A 281 -1.81 5.42 -19.10
C VAL A 281 -2.86 6.28 -19.82
N PRO A 282 -4.12 5.85 -19.99
CA PRO A 282 -5.13 6.68 -20.65
C PRO A 282 -5.58 7.90 -19.83
N LEU A 283 -5.29 7.93 -18.53
CA LEU A 283 -5.71 9.02 -17.63
C LEU A 283 -4.73 10.19 -17.61
N PHE A 284 -3.46 9.96 -17.95
CA PHE A 284 -2.39 10.95 -17.87
C PHE A 284 -1.66 11.09 -19.22
N PRO A 285 -2.00 12.10 -20.05
CA PRO A 285 -1.41 12.26 -21.39
C PRO A 285 0.12 12.41 -21.41
N TRP A 286 0.72 12.82 -20.29
CA TRP A 286 2.18 12.96 -20.16
C TRP A 286 2.88 11.67 -19.75
N LEU A 287 2.15 10.63 -19.32
CA LEU A 287 2.72 9.39 -18.80
C LEU A 287 3.45 8.55 -19.87
N PRO A 288 2.94 8.38 -21.10
CA PRO A 288 3.69 7.68 -22.15
C PRO A 288 5.06 8.32 -22.41
N GLN A 289 5.15 9.65 -22.40
CA GLN A 289 6.42 10.35 -22.55
C GLN A 289 7.38 10.09 -21.38
N ALA A 290 6.87 9.95 -20.16
CA ALA A 290 7.68 9.61 -19.00
C ALA A 290 8.23 8.17 -19.09
N VAL A 291 7.45 7.23 -19.65
CA VAL A 291 7.91 5.86 -19.93
C VAL A 291 9.06 5.86 -20.94
N LEU A 292 8.93 6.62 -22.04
CA LEU A 292 10.00 6.77 -23.04
C LEU A 292 11.29 7.36 -22.42
N GLN A 293 11.15 8.38 -21.57
CA GLN A 293 12.29 8.98 -20.88
C GLN A 293 12.98 8.03 -19.90
N ALA A 294 12.24 7.05 -19.37
CA ALA A 294 12.77 6.03 -18.48
C ALA A 294 13.43 4.86 -19.24
N GLN A 295 13.39 4.85 -20.58
CA GLN A 295 13.94 3.78 -21.44
C GLN A 295 13.38 2.37 -21.14
N TRP A 296 12.22 2.30 -20.51
CA TRP A 296 11.69 1.01 -20.06
C TRP A 296 11.28 0.10 -21.23
N LEU A 297 10.81 0.67 -22.35
CA LEU A 297 10.43 -0.12 -23.53
C LEU A 297 11.65 -0.79 -24.16
N GLU A 298 12.75 -0.06 -24.27
CA GLU A 298 14.02 -0.53 -24.81
C GLU A 298 14.65 -1.59 -23.89
N GLU A 299 14.69 -1.34 -22.57
CA GLU A 299 15.18 -2.29 -21.58
C GLU A 299 14.35 -3.59 -21.56
N LEU A 300 13.03 -3.48 -21.63
CA LEU A 300 12.13 -4.63 -21.67
C LEU A 300 12.30 -5.43 -22.97
N SER A 301 12.45 -4.76 -24.11
CA SER A 301 12.74 -5.43 -25.37
C SER A 301 14.06 -6.20 -25.32
N GLU A 302 15.13 -5.58 -24.80
CA GLU A 302 16.42 -6.25 -24.65
C GLU A 302 16.30 -7.48 -23.75
N LEU A 303 15.58 -7.35 -22.64
CA LEU A 303 15.31 -8.45 -21.71
C LEU A 303 14.58 -9.60 -22.40
N LEU A 304 13.45 -9.32 -23.06
CA LEU A 304 12.63 -10.32 -23.76
C LEU A 304 13.36 -10.96 -24.96
N THR A 305 14.31 -10.27 -25.59
CA THR A 305 15.12 -10.83 -26.68
C THR A 305 16.18 -11.80 -26.17
N ARG A 306 16.69 -11.56 -24.95
CA ARG A 306 17.79 -12.34 -24.37
C ARG A 306 17.33 -13.61 -23.67
N VAL A 307 16.13 -13.62 -23.09
CA VAL A 307 15.62 -14.75 -22.32
C VAL A 307 14.86 -15.75 -23.19
N THR A 308 14.82 -17.00 -22.75
CA THR A 308 14.04 -18.04 -23.43
C THR A 308 12.55 -17.90 -23.11
N ALA A 309 11.69 -18.08 -24.11
CA ALA A 309 10.24 -17.93 -23.95
C ALA A 309 9.64 -18.83 -22.86
N ALA A 310 10.17 -20.04 -22.71
CA ALA A 310 9.75 -21.00 -21.68
C ALA A 310 10.07 -20.57 -20.23
N SER A 311 10.96 -19.58 -20.06
CA SER A 311 11.33 -19.07 -18.73
C SER A 311 10.41 -17.95 -18.22
N VAL A 312 9.52 -17.43 -19.06
CA VAL A 312 8.61 -16.35 -18.69
C VAL A 312 7.23 -16.94 -18.44
N ASP A 313 6.75 -16.84 -17.21
CA ASP A 313 5.41 -17.33 -16.87
C ASP A 313 4.29 -16.47 -17.47
N PHE A 314 3.09 -17.03 -17.49
CA PHE A 314 1.91 -16.40 -18.06
C PHE A 314 1.50 -15.10 -17.33
N GLU A 315 1.74 -15.02 -16.02
CA GLU A 315 1.33 -13.86 -15.20
C GLU A 315 2.20 -12.65 -15.52
N LEU A 316 3.51 -12.84 -15.68
CA LEU A 316 4.46 -11.83 -16.14
C LEU A 316 4.15 -11.38 -17.57
N ILE A 317 3.86 -12.32 -18.47
CA ILE A 317 3.44 -12.00 -19.85
C ILE A 317 2.19 -11.12 -19.83
N ALA A 318 1.18 -11.48 -19.02
CA ALA A 318 -0.05 -10.72 -18.90
C ALA A 318 0.20 -9.30 -18.32
N ALA A 319 1.08 -9.18 -17.32
CA ALA A 319 1.45 -7.90 -16.72
C ALA A 319 2.17 -6.97 -17.72
N PHE A 320 3.17 -7.48 -18.44
CA PHE A 320 3.87 -6.70 -19.48
C PHE A 320 2.92 -6.30 -20.62
N GLN A 321 2.16 -7.27 -21.15
CA GLN A 321 1.19 -7.01 -22.21
C GLN A 321 0.20 -5.92 -21.82
N GLY A 322 -0.34 -5.96 -20.59
CA GLY A 322 -1.32 -4.99 -20.12
C GLY A 322 -0.82 -3.54 -20.24
N VAL A 323 0.43 -3.28 -19.88
CA VAL A 323 1.01 -1.93 -19.96
C VAL A 323 1.38 -1.57 -21.40
N LEU A 324 1.99 -2.49 -22.15
CA LEU A 324 2.42 -2.26 -23.53
C LEU A 324 1.25 -1.94 -24.46
N VAL A 325 0.12 -2.62 -24.30
CA VAL A 325 -1.10 -2.37 -25.06
C VAL A 325 -1.61 -0.95 -24.83
N GLU A 326 -1.69 -0.51 -23.57
CA GLU A 326 -2.18 0.82 -23.25
C GLU A 326 -1.21 1.92 -23.72
N LEU A 327 0.10 1.69 -23.64
CA LEU A 327 1.10 2.62 -24.19
C LEU A 327 1.01 2.74 -25.71
N ALA A 328 0.91 1.62 -26.42
CA ALA A 328 0.80 1.61 -27.88
C ALA A 328 -0.48 2.31 -28.38
N LYS A 329 -1.60 2.16 -27.65
CA LYS A 329 -2.85 2.88 -27.98
C LYS A 329 -2.77 4.37 -27.68
N ALA A 330 -2.12 4.76 -26.58
CA ALA A 330 -2.14 6.13 -26.08
C ALA A 330 -1.09 7.04 -26.72
N SER A 331 -0.05 6.48 -27.35
CA SER A 331 1.12 7.24 -27.82
C SER A 331 1.78 6.60 -29.04
N GLU A 332 1.70 7.29 -30.19
CA GLU A 332 2.37 6.85 -31.41
C GLU A 332 3.89 6.70 -31.22
N PRO A 333 4.61 7.60 -30.53
CA PRO A 333 6.03 7.39 -30.25
C PRO A 333 6.33 6.12 -29.43
N CYS A 334 5.44 5.73 -28.50
CA CYS A 334 5.60 4.46 -27.78
C CYS A 334 5.37 3.27 -28.70
N ARG A 335 4.36 3.35 -29.57
CA ARG A 335 4.08 2.33 -30.58
C ARG A 335 5.25 2.16 -31.55
N GLU A 336 5.84 3.26 -32.03
CA GLU A 336 7.01 3.25 -32.90
C GLU A 336 8.22 2.58 -32.24
N VAL A 337 8.52 2.89 -30.96
CA VAL A 337 9.61 2.23 -30.22
C VAL A 337 9.34 0.72 -30.07
N ILE A 338 8.11 0.33 -29.74
CA ILE A 338 7.75 -1.10 -29.66
C ILE A 338 8.00 -1.79 -31.01
N LEU A 339 7.58 -1.18 -32.12
CA LEU A 339 7.76 -1.73 -33.46
C LEU A 339 9.22 -1.78 -33.91
N SER A 340 10.01 -0.72 -33.65
CA SER A 340 11.43 -0.67 -34.02
C SER A 340 12.27 -1.71 -33.27
N HIS A 341 11.76 -2.20 -32.16
CA HIS A 341 12.35 -3.22 -31.29
C HIS A 341 11.70 -4.60 -31.48
N HIS A 342 11.25 -4.90 -32.71
CA HIS A 342 10.67 -6.20 -33.10
C HIS A 342 9.41 -6.59 -32.30
N GLY A 343 8.61 -5.58 -31.92
CA GLY A 343 7.37 -5.67 -31.15
C GLY A 343 6.47 -6.86 -31.48
N GLU A 344 6.17 -7.02 -32.77
CA GLU A 344 5.29 -8.06 -33.28
C GLU A 344 5.87 -9.46 -33.10
N GLU A 345 7.20 -9.61 -33.25
CA GLU A 345 7.88 -10.90 -33.18
C GLU A 345 7.88 -11.46 -31.76
N TRP A 346 8.26 -10.65 -30.77
CA TRP A 346 8.21 -11.10 -29.38
C TRP A 346 6.78 -11.15 -28.85
N ALA A 347 5.87 -10.29 -29.30
CA ALA A 347 4.45 -10.44 -28.95
C ALA A 347 3.92 -11.82 -29.40
N ASN A 348 4.32 -12.29 -30.58
CA ASN A 348 3.99 -13.64 -31.03
C ASN A 348 4.68 -14.74 -30.24
N LEU A 349 5.99 -14.62 -30.03
CA LEU A 349 6.80 -15.60 -29.32
C LEU A 349 6.28 -15.85 -27.88
N TYR A 350 5.88 -14.79 -27.19
CA TYR A 350 5.37 -14.83 -25.82
C TYR A 350 3.85 -14.97 -25.73
N GLY A 351 3.12 -15.08 -26.85
CA GLY A 351 1.66 -15.23 -26.84
C GLY A 351 0.89 -14.00 -26.36
N MET A 352 1.44 -12.80 -26.56
CA MET A 352 0.79 -11.52 -26.26
C MET A 352 -0.23 -11.11 -27.34
N ALA A 353 -1.30 -11.91 -27.49
CA ALA A 353 -2.31 -11.72 -28.53
C ALA A 353 -2.97 -10.32 -28.56
N ALA A 354 -3.16 -9.69 -27.41
CA ALA A 354 -3.76 -8.35 -27.36
C ALA A 354 -2.80 -7.28 -27.88
N LEU A 355 -1.50 -7.46 -27.65
CA LEU A 355 -0.48 -6.56 -28.19
C LEU A 355 -0.31 -6.75 -29.70
N GLU A 356 -0.26 -7.99 -30.20
CA GLU A 356 -0.24 -8.27 -31.64
C GLU A 356 -1.41 -7.59 -32.37
N GLN A 357 -2.61 -7.72 -31.82
CA GLN A 357 -3.80 -7.08 -32.38
C GLN A 357 -3.74 -5.55 -32.29
N CYS A 358 -3.07 -5.00 -31.28
CA CYS A 358 -2.90 -3.57 -31.12
C CYS A 358 -1.90 -2.99 -32.15
N LEU A 359 -0.80 -3.70 -32.39
CA LEU A 359 0.26 -3.25 -33.30
C LEU A 359 -0.16 -3.36 -34.77
N SER A 360 -0.91 -4.41 -35.12
CA SER A 360 -1.39 -4.66 -36.49
C SER A 360 -2.49 -3.72 -36.99
N LYS A 361 -3.16 -2.97 -36.10
CA LYS A 361 -4.13 -1.94 -36.50
C LYS A 361 -3.39 -0.71 -37.02
N GLN A 362 -3.56 -0.43 -38.31
CA GLN A 362 -3.06 0.78 -38.99
C GLN A 362 -3.91 2.00 -38.67
#